data_AF-A0A3D9CG29-F1
#
_entry.id   AF-A0A3D9CG29-F1
#
_cell.length_a   1.000
_cell.length_b   1.000
_cell.length_c   1.000
_cell.angle_alpha   90.00
_cell.angle_beta   90.00
_cell.angle_gamma   90.00
#
_symmetry.space_group_name_H-M   'P 1'
#
loop_
_entity.id
_entity.type
_entity.pdbx_description
1 polymer ?
#
loop_
_entity_poly.entity_id
_entity_poly.type
_entity_poly.pdbx_seq_one_letter_code
_entity_poly.pdbx_strand_id
1 'polypeptide(L)'
;MMNIHLLKKTFYKTLFPPKFGNEKIQNLYHFVAENDSNTEHWEVGGLLSDFICIIKDFEEGDIQYFFERISLWNSYYLVIISDKFLENHVRSVVKYDLGLIYAKIFLLYDDSDSYYLIDNLEIAITMYQSKIDKATLIDLMHKIELLYYKKLITKQQYDYHLTFINSLNS
;
A
#
# COMPACT_ATOMS: atom_id res chain seq x y z
N MET A 1 15.19 -14.50 9.00
CA MET A 1 16.52 -14.48 8.36
C MET A 1 16.47 -13.35 7.34
N MET A 2 17.27 -12.29 7.53
CA MET A 2 17.14 -11.06 6.72
C MET A 2 17.62 -11.30 5.30
N ASN A 3 16.78 -11.02 4.30
CA ASN A 3 17.04 -11.34 2.90
C ASN A 3 18.08 -10.36 2.31
N ILE A 4 19.27 -10.87 1.98
CA ILE A 4 20.39 -10.11 1.40
C ILE A 4 19.99 -9.37 0.12
N HIS A 5 18.99 -9.86 -0.61
CA HIS A 5 18.50 -9.23 -1.84
C HIS A 5 17.69 -7.96 -1.56
N LEU A 6 16.86 -7.98 -0.51
CA LEU A 6 16.15 -6.80 0.00
C LEU A 6 17.13 -5.73 0.50
N LEU A 7 18.18 -6.13 1.23
CA LEU A 7 19.25 -5.22 1.66
C LEU A 7 19.93 -4.54 0.46
N LYS A 8 20.29 -5.28 -0.60
CA LYS A 8 20.90 -4.69 -1.80
C LYS A 8 19.97 -3.72 -2.53
N LYS A 9 18.67 -4.05 -2.64
CA LYS A 9 17.67 -3.22 -3.33
C LYS A 9 17.39 -1.93 -2.55
N THR A 10 17.25 -2.03 -1.23
CA THR A 10 17.09 -0.88 -0.34
C THR A 10 18.35 -0.01 -0.35
N PHE A 11 19.54 -0.60 -0.17
CA PHE A 11 20.81 0.12 -0.17
C PHE A 11 21.08 0.87 -1.48
N TYR A 12 20.80 0.26 -2.64
CA TYR A 12 20.97 0.92 -3.93
C TYR A 12 19.99 2.08 -4.11
N LYS A 13 18.72 1.93 -3.69
CA LYS A 13 17.71 3.01 -3.76
C LYS A 13 18.00 4.15 -2.78
N THR A 14 18.65 3.88 -1.65
CA THR A 14 19.13 4.92 -0.73
C THR A 14 20.27 5.72 -1.35
N LEU A 15 21.22 5.07 -2.04
CA LEU A 15 22.34 5.75 -2.70
C LEU A 15 21.94 6.44 -4.01
N PHE A 16 20.90 5.94 -4.68
CA PHE A 16 20.38 6.48 -5.94
C PHE A 16 18.85 6.61 -5.83
N PRO A 17 18.36 7.65 -5.15
CA PRO A 17 16.93 7.85 -5.00
C PRO A 17 16.26 7.98 -6.38
N PRO A 18 15.13 7.28 -6.59
CA PRO A 18 14.37 7.38 -7.83
C PRO A 18 13.93 8.83 -8.07
N LYS A 19 14.07 9.26 -9.32
CA LYS A 19 13.53 10.53 -9.80
C LYS A 19 12.22 10.26 -10.54
N PHE A 20 11.12 10.64 -9.91
CA PHE A 20 9.80 10.68 -10.48
C PHE A 20 9.63 11.98 -11.27
N GLY A 21 9.12 11.90 -12.49
CA GLY A 21 8.77 13.08 -13.30
C GLY A 21 7.48 13.78 -12.84
N ASN A 22 6.75 13.20 -11.88
CA ASN A 22 5.60 13.81 -11.24
C ASN A 22 6.04 14.37 -9.87
N GLU A 23 5.88 15.69 -9.68
CA GLU A 23 6.34 16.40 -8.48
C GLU A 23 5.64 15.95 -7.21
N LYS A 24 4.32 15.69 -7.26
CA LYS A 24 3.57 15.21 -6.10
C LYS A 24 4.03 13.83 -5.64
N ILE A 25 4.27 12.93 -6.59
CA ILE A 25 4.81 11.59 -6.32
C ILE A 25 6.26 11.67 -5.83
N GLN A 26 7.08 12.58 -6.38
CA GLN A 26 8.43 12.83 -5.88
C GLN A 26 8.40 13.35 -4.44
N ASN A 27 7.51 14.29 -4.13
CA ASN A 27 7.35 14.87 -2.80
C ASN A 27 6.92 13.80 -1.79
N LEU A 28 5.94 12.97 -2.14
CA LEU A 28 5.54 11.83 -1.31
C LEU A 28 6.71 10.87 -1.05
N TYR A 29 7.49 10.56 -2.09
CA TYR A 29 8.64 9.68 -1.95
C TYR A 29 9.68 10.24 -0.98
N HIS A 30 10.06 11.51 -1.14
CA HIS A 30 11.01 12.15 -0.22
C HIS A 30 10.48 12.21 1.20
N PHE A 31 9.22 12.61 1.37
CA PHE A 31 8.60 12.70 2.68
C PHE A 31 8.61 11.36 3.43
N VAL A 32 8.24 10.26 2.76
CA VAL A 32 8.27 8.93 3.38
C VAL A 32 9.71 8.48 3.64
N ALA A 33 10.64 8.72 2.71
CA ALA A 33 12.03 8.32 2.86
C ALA A 33 12.75 9.05 4.01
N GLU A 34 12.44 10.33 4.25
CA GLU A 34 13.04 11.12 5.32
C GLU A 34 12.47 10.77 6.71
N ASN A 35 11.27 10.17 6.76
CA ASN A 35 10.53 9.91 7.99
C ASN A 35 10.30 8.42 8.27
N ASP A 36 10.96 7.53 7.53
CA ASP A 36 10.73 6.08 7.59
C ASP A 36 11.09 5.46 8.96
N SER A 37 12.06 6.05 9.67
CA SER A 37 12.45 5.64 11.03
C SER A 37 11.72 6.38 12.14
N ASN A 38 10.90 7.37 11.82
CA ASN A 38 10.36 8.32 12.79
C ASN A 38 8.95 7.92 13.27
N THR A 39 8.86 6.78 13.96
CA THR A 39 7.57 6.19 14.36
C THR A 39 6.79 7.01 15.39
N GLU A 40 7.46 7.85 16.18
CA GLU A 40 6.85 8.58 17.31
C GLU A 40 6.09 9.84 16.89
N HIS A 41 6.28 10.34 15.66
CA HIS A 41 5.72 11.62 15.21
C HIS A 41 4.62 11.51 14.14
N TRP A 42 4.14 10.29 13.85
CA TRP A 42 3.01 10.05 12.94
C TRP A 42 1.65 10.29 13.62
N GLU A 43 1.49 11.47 14.21
CA GLU A 43 0.26 11.91 14.87
C GLU A 43 -0.37 13.13 14.19
N VAL A 44 -1.62 13.39 14.52
CA VAL A 44 -2.36 14.56 14.02
C VAL A 44 -1.70 15.85 14.51
N GLY A 45 -1.41 16.76 13.58
CA GLY A 45 -0.65 17.98 13.86
C GLY A 45 0.87 17.82 13.69
N GLY A 46 1.35 16.58 13.50
CA GLY A 46 2.72 16.26 13.10
C GLY A 46 2.76 15.65 11.69
N LEU A 47 3.56 14.59 11.51
CA LEU A 47 3.83 13.99 10.20
C LEU A 47 2.58 13.47 9.50
N LEU A 48 1.54 13.06 10.25
CA LEU A 48 0.29 12.63 9.62
C LEU A 48 -0.42 13.79 8.89
N SER A 49 -0.37 15.00 9.45
CA SER A 49 -0.94 16.18 8.80
C SER A 49 -0.17 16.55 7.54
N ASP A 50 1.16 16.45 7.57
CA ASP A 50 2.01 16.71 6.41
C ASP A 50 1.78 15.69 5.30
N PHE A 51 1.69 14.40 5.67
CA PHE A 51 1.30 13.32 4.76
C PHE A 51 -0.04 13.60 4.08
N ILE A 52 -1.07 13.95 4.87
CA ILE A 52 -2.40 14.31 4.35
C ILE A 52 -2.28 15.48 3.39
N CYS A 53 -1.52 16.53 3.74
CA CYS A 53 -1.33 17.69 2.87
C CYS A 53 -0.67 17.34 1.53
N ILE A 54 0.22 16.34 1.50
CA ILE A 54 0.82 15.85 0.26
C ILE A 54 -0.24 15.11 -0.58
N ILE A 55 -0.99 14.18 0.01
CA ILE A 55 -1.80 13.24 -0.78
C ILE A 55 -3.23 13.73 -1.08
N LYS A 56 -3.77 14.68 -0.30
CA LYS A 56 -5.19 15.09 -0.37
C LYS A 56 -5.61 15.63 -1.73
N ASP A 57 -4.69 16.25 -2.45
CA ASP A 57 -4.93 16.92 -3.73
C ASP A 57 -4.42 16.11 -4.92
N PHE A 58 -4.19 14.80 -4.75
CA PHE A 58 -3.84 13.92 -5.87
C PHE A 58 -5.03 13.79 -6.83
N GLU A 59 -4.73 13.96 -8.12
CA GLU A 59 -5.67 13.72 -9.20
C GLU A 59 -5.50 12.29 -9.74
N GLU A 60 -6.44 11.84 -10.59
CA GLU A 60 -6.40 10.51 -11.18
C GLU A 60 -5.08 10.24 -11.91
N GLY A 61 -4.53 11.24 -12.62
CA GLY A 61 -3.24 11.14 -13.30
C GLY A 61 -2.05 10.95 -12.34
N ASP A 62 -2.09 11.53 -11.14
CA ASP A 62 -1.05 11.35 -10.12
C ASP A 62 -1.08 9.90 -9.60
N ILE A 63 -2.28 9.38 -9.34
CA ILE A 63 -2.50 8.01 -8.86
C ILE A 63 -2.10 6.99 -9.94
N GLN A 64 -2.46 7.24 -11.19
CA GLN A 64 -2.04 6.39 -12.31
C GLN A 64 -0.51 6.36 -12.43
N TYR A 65 0.13 7.53 -12.39
CA TYR A 65 1.58 7.65 -12.46
C TYR A 65 2.28 6.91 -11.29
N PHE A 66 1.71 6.99 -10.08
CA PHE A 66 2.19 6.24 -8.92
C PHE A 66 2.25 4.73 -9.23
N PHE A 67 1.18 4.17 -9.78
CA PHE A 67 1.12 2.74 -10.11
C PHE A 67 2.01 2.36 -11.30
N GLU A 68 2.12 3.19 -12.33
CA GLU A 68 3.04 2.97 -13.46
C GLU A 68 4.52 2.92 -13.02
N ARG A 69 4.84 3.55 -11.90
CA ARG A 69 6.18 3.62 -11.32
C ARG A 69 6.32 2.87 -9.99
N ILE A 70 5.36 2.02 -9.62
CA ILE A 70 5.35 1.34 -8.31
C ILE A 70 6.60 0.49 -8.07
N SER A 71 7.20 -0.08 -9.12
CA SER A 71 8.45 -0.85 -9.04
C SER A 71 9.66 -0.03 -8.56
N LEU A 72 9.61 1.30 -8.72
CA LEU A 72 10.63 2.22 -8.22
C LEU A 72 10.53 2.42 -6.71
N TRP A 73 9.38 2.16 -6.10
CA TRP A 73 9.19 2.30 -4.65
C TRP A 73 9.91 1.22 -3.85
N ASN A 74 10.39 1.58 -2.67
CA ASN A 74 10.81 0.61 -1.68
C ASN A 74 9.56 -0.08 -1.13
N SER A 75 9.59 -1.41 -1.05
CA SER A 75 8.52 -2.21 -0.48
C SER A 75 8.15 -1.69 0.93
N TYR A 76 9.14 -1.38 1.77
CA TYR A 76 8.89 -0.81 3.10
C TYR A 76 8.10 0.51 3.06
N TYR A 77 8.37 1.37 2.08
CA TYR A 77 7.67 2.67 1.95
C TYR A 77 6.22 2.50 1.54
N LEU A 78 5.93 1.51 0.68
CA LEU A 78 4.55 1.18 0.34
C LEU A 78 3.78 0.67 1.57
N VAL A 79 4.43 -0.09 2.47
CA VAL A 79 3.80 -0.50 3.74
C VAL A 79 3.50 0.70 4.62
N ILE A 80 4.43 1.65 4.78
CA ILE A 80 4.17 2.89 5.54
C ILE A 80 2.98 3.65 4.95
N ILE A 81 2.97 3.86 3.63
CA ILE A 81 1.87 4.56 2.94
C ILE A 81 0.54 3.83 3.17
N SER A 82 0.51 2.52 2.95
CA SER A 82 -0.66 1.67 3.16
C SER A 82 -1.18 1.71 4.60
N ASP A 83 -0.29 1.71 5.59
CA ASP A 83 -0.65 1.86 7.00
C ASP A 83 -1.35 3.21 7.25
N LYS A 84 -0.81 4.30 6.71
CA LYS A 84 -1.43 5.64 6.87
C LYS A 84 -2.77 5.77 6.18
N PHE A 85 -3.07 5.00 5.14
CA PHE A 85 -4.42 4.97 4.59
C PHE A 85 -5.45 4.47 5.60
N LEU A 86 -5.08 3.75 6.65
CA LEU A 86 -6.01 3.22 7.66
C LEU A 86 -6.30 4.24 8.78
N GLU A 87 -5.70 5.44 8.71
CA GLU A 87 -5.94 6.50 9.69
C GLU A 87 -7.26 7.23 9.43
N ASN A 88 -8.09 7.36 10.47
CA ASN A 88 -9.41 7.99 10.36
C ASN A 88 -9.34 9.46 9.89
N HIS A 89 -8.26 10.17 10.25
CA HIS A 89 -8.03 11.54 9.82
C HIS A 89 -7.66 11.64 8.34
N VAL A 90 -7.01 10.61 7.79
CA VAL A 90 -6.74 10.54 6.34
C VAL A 90 -8.06 10.34 5.59
N ARG A 91 -8.90 9.41 6.06
CA ARG A 91 -10.23 9.16 5.47
C ARG A 91 -11.13 10.39 5.45
N SER A 92 -11.09 11.23 6.49
CA SER A 92 -11.97 12.40 6.57
C SER A 92 -11.57 13.52 5.61
N VAL A 93 -10.35 13.49 5.06
CA VAL A 93 -9.81 14.55 4.20
C VAL A 93 -9.64 14.10 2.75
N VAL A 94 -9.21 12.86 2.52
CA VAL A 94 -8.92 12.34 1.18
C VAL A 94 -10.22 11.91 0.49
N LYS A 95 -10.43 12.38 -0.75
CA LYS A 95 -11.69 12.21 -1.48
C LYS A 95 -11.73 11.00 -2.41
N TYR A 96 -10.58 10.46 -2.77
CA TYR A 96 -10.48 9.31 -3.67
C TYR A 96 -10.42 7.99 -2.88
N ASP A 97 -10.71 6.89 -3.56
CA ASP A 97 -10.86 5.57 -2.95
C ASP A 97 -9.50 4.96 -2.55
N LEU A 98 -9.08 5.25 -1.32
CA LEU A 98 -7.85 4.71 -0.76
C LEU A 98 -7.92 3.20 -0.50
N GLY A 99 -9.10 2.61 -0.29
CA GLY A 99 -9.22 1.16 -0.15
C GLY A 99 -8.98 0.43 -1.48
N LEU A 100 -9.41 1.00 -2.61
CA LEU A 100 -9.04 0.49 -3.93
C LEU A 100 -7.54 0.65 -4.20
N ILE A 101 -6.95 1.79 -3.82
CA ILE A 101 -5.49 2.00 -3.95
C ILE A 101 -4.73 1.00 -3.08
N TYR A 102 -5.18 0.76 -1.86
CA TYR A 102 -4.61 -0.25 -0.96
C TYR A 102 -4.63 -1.64 -1.61
N ALA A 103 -5.78 -2.05 -2.16
CA ALA A 103 -5.92 -3.34 -2.84
C ALA A 103 -4.96 -3.46 -4.04
N LYS A 104 -4.83 -2.38 -4.84
CA LYS A 104 -3.88 -2.34 -5.96
C LYS A 104 -2.43 -2.38 -5.50
N ILE A 105 -2.08 -1.70 -4.41
CA ILE A 105 -0.75 -1.82 -3.79
C ILE A 105 -0.52 -3.28 -3.40
N PHE A 106 -1.44 -3.92 -2.68
CA PHE A 106 -1.33 -5.32 -2.28
C PHE A 106 -1.11 -6.25 -3.48
N LEU A 107 -1.82 -6.07 -4.58
CA LEU A 107 -1.65 -6.85 -5.81
C LEU A 107 -0.26 -6.67 -6.44
N LEU A 108 0.24 -5.44 -6.51
CA LEU A 108 1.49 -5.09 -7.19
C LEU A 108 2.73 -5.22 -6.29
N TYR A 109 2.53 -5.35 -4.98
CA TYR A 109 3.58 -5.55 -4.01
C TYR A 109 4.27 -6.89 -4.20
N ASP A 110 5.57 -6.97 -3.90
CA ASP A 110 6.35 -8.20 -4.08
C ASP A 110 5.69 -9.37 -3.35
N ASP A 111 5.51 -10.50 -4.06
CA ASP A 111 4.80 -11.66 -3.54
C ASP A 111 5.45 -12.26 -2.29
N SER A 112 6.76 -12.04 -2.08
CA SER A 112 7.43 -12.55 -0.88
C SER A 112 7.00 -11.81 0.39
N ASP A 113 6.54 -10.56 0.25
CA ASP A 113 6.35 -9.64 1.36
C ASP A 113 4.88 -9.16 1.46
N SER A 114 4.01 -9.42 0.48
CA SER A 114 2.64 -8.89 0.47
C SER A 114 1.75 -9.43 1.59
N TYR A 115 2.18 -10.48 2.29
CA TYR A 115 1.49 -10.99 3.48
C TYR A 115 1.42 -9.96 4.62
N TYR A 116 2.30 -8.95 4.66
CA TYR A 116 2.20 -7.87 5.66
C TYR A 116 0.98 -6.97 5.47
N LEU A 117 0.40 -6.93 4.27
CA LEU A 117 -0.74 -6.08 3.93
C LEU A 117 -2.07 -6.83 3.97
N ILE A 118 -2.05 -8.16 3.93
CA ILE A 118 -3.27 -8.96 3.76
C ILE A 118 -4.24 -8.78 4.93
N ASP A 119 -3.72 -8.73 6.17
CA ASP A 119 -4.53 -8.65 7.39
C ASP A 119 -5.36 -7.36 7.45
N ASN A 120 -4.91 -6.30 6.77
CA ASN A 120 -5.56 -5.00 6.74
C ASN A 120 -6.38 -4.75 5.46
N LEU A 121 -6.39 -5.69 4.50
CA LEU A 121 -7.09 -5.53 3.22
C LEU A 121 -8.59 -5.31 3.41
N GLU A 122 -9.22 -6.10 4.28
CA GLU A 122 -10.64 -5.93 4.60
C GLU A 122 -10.93 -4.61 5.30
N ILE A 123 -10.06 -4.21 6.23
CA ILE A 123 -10.20 -2.94 6.94
C ILE A 123 -10.17 -1.79 5.93
N ALA A 124 -9.20 -1.78 5.02
CA ALA A 124 -9.08 -0.76 3.99
C ALA A 124 -10.34 -0.68 3.11
N ILE A 125 -10.77 -1.81 2.53
CA ILE A 125 -11.92 -1.85 1.63
C ILE A 125 -13.21 -1.42 2.35
N THR A 126 -13.43 -1.89 3.58
CA THR A 126 -14.63 -1.57 4.36
C THR A 126 -14.62 -0.12 4.82
N MET A 127 -13.47 0.39 5.27
CA MET A 127 -13.28 1.76 5.73
C MET A 127 -13.62 2.78 4.63
N TYR A 128 -13.21 2.53 3.39
CA TYR A 128 -13.46 3.43 2.26
C TYR A 128 -14.72 3.08 1.46
N GLN A 129 -15.45 2.03 1.85
CA GLN A 129 -16.62 1.52 1.11
C GLN A 129 -16.26 1.26 -0.36
N SER A 130 -15.07 0.71 -0.59
CA SER A 130 -14.46 0.63 -1.90
C SER A 130 -15.23 -0.29 -2.82
N LYS A 131 -15.46 0.17 -4.05
CA LYS A 131 -16.06 -0.66 -5.10
C LYS A 131 -14.94 -1.31 -5.89
N ILE A 132 -14.69 -2.58 -5.59
CA ILE A 132 -13.68 -3.37 -6.29
C ILE A 132 -14.33 -4.02 -7.51
N ASP A 133 -13.78 -3.78 -8.70
CA ASP A 133 -14.28 -4.40 -9.91
C ASP A 133 -13.95 -5.89 -9.96
N LYS A 134 -14.68 -6.62 -10.79
CA LYS A 134 -14.57 -8.08 -10.87
C LYS A 134 -13.18 -8.57 -11.28
N ALA A 135 -12.46 -7.84 -12.14
CA ALA A 135 -11.11 -8.25 -12.54
C ALA A 135 -10.15 -8.12 -11.36
N THR A 136 -10.22 -7.00 -10.63
CA THR A 136 -9.43 -6.80 -9.41
C THR A 136 -9.76 -7.86 -8.34
N LEU A 137 -11.04 -8.26 -8.16
CA LEU A 137 -11.40 -9.33 -7.23
C LEU A 137 -10.78 -10.68 -7.60
N ILE A 138 -10.78 -11.03 -8.89
CA ILE A 138 -10.15 -12.26 -9.39
C ILE A 138 -8.64 -12.24 -9.11
N ASP A 139 -7.98 -11.10 -9.38
CA ASP A 139 -6.56 -10.94 -9.11
C ASP A 139 -6.24 -11.05 -7.62
N LEU A 140 -7.11 -10.52 -6.74
CA LEU A 140 -6.97 -10.65 -5.29
C LEU A 140 -7.06 -12.12 -4.85
N MET A 141 -8.02 -12.88 -5.39
CA MET A 141 -8.13 -14.31 -5.09
C MET A 141 -6.86 -15.06 -5.49
N HIS A 142 -6.36 -14.85 -6.71
CA HIS A 142 -5.13 -15.50 -7.18
C HIS A 142 -3.91 -15.12 -6.33
N LYS A 143 -3.80 -13.84 -5.92
CA LYS A 143 -2.73 -13.37 -5.02
C LYS A 143 -2.79 -14.09 -3.67
N ILE A 144 -3.98 -14.21 -3.07
CA ILE A 144 -4.21 -14.88 -1.78
C ILE A 144 -3.88 -16.38 -1.89
N GLU A 145 -4.31 -17.05 -2.96
CA GLU A 145 -3.94 -18.44 -3.27
C GLU A 145 -2.43 -18.63 -3.37
N LEU A 146 -1.74 -17.72 -4.06
CA LEU A 146 -0.29 -17.77 -4.20
C LEU A 146 0.43 -17.62 -2.84
N LEU A 147 -0.03 -16.69 -1.99
CA LEU A 147 0.51 -16.52 -0.64
C LEU A 147 0.32 -17.77 0.22
N TYR A 148 -0.85 -18.42 0.13
CA TYR A 148 -1.10 -19.68 0.81
C TYR A 148 -0.24 -20.82 0.28
N TYR A 149 -0.12 -20.96 -1.04
CA TYR A 149 0.74 -21.95 -1.69
C TYR A 149 2.21 -21.80 -1.28
N LYS A 150 2.69 -20.56 -1.19
CA LYS A 150 4.05 -20.21 -0.71
C LYS A 150 4.21 -20.34 0.81
N LYS A 151 3.15 -20.70 1.55
CA LYS A 151 3.11 -20.82 3.02
C LYS A 151 3.45 -19.53 3.76
N LEU A 152 3.12 -18.38 3.16
CA LEU A 152 3.31 -17.06 3.76
C LEU A 152 2.13 -16.65 4.65
N ILE A 153 0.98 -17.27 4.46
CA ILE A 153 -0.22 -17.11 5.30
C ILE A 153 -0.71 -18.47 5.79
N THR A 154 -1.42 -18.46 6.91
CA THR A 154 -2.05 -19.66 7.47
C THR A 154 -3.30 -20.06 6.68
N LYS A 155 -3.77 -21.31 6.86
CA LYS A 155 -5.06 -21.74 6.31
C LYS A 155 -6.22 -20.88 6.82
N GLN A 156 -6.19 -20.50 8.09
CA GLN A 156 -7.22 -19.64 8.69
C GLN A 156 -7.29 -18.27 7.99
N GLN A 157 -6.14 -17.62 7.78
CA GLN A 157 -6.07 -16.35 7.04
C GLN A 157 -6.56 -16.52 5.60
N TYR A 158 -6.13 -17.59 4.91
CA TYR A 158 -6.59 -17.90 3.56
C TYR A 158 -8.13 -18.04 3.47
N ASP A 159 -8.71 -18.91 4.31
CA ASP A 159 -10.16 -19.17 4.33
C ASP A 159 -10.95 -17.89 4.68
N TYR A 160 -10.43 -17.09 5.62
CA TYR A 160 -11.01 -15.81 6.02
C TYR A 160 -11.03 -14.81 4.86
N HIS A 161 -9.89 -14.54 4.24
CA HIS A 161 -9.80 -13.55 3.17
C HIS A 161 -10.55 -13.97 1.91
N LEU A 162 -10.58 -15.27 1.56
CA LEU A 162 -11.43 -15.73 0.47
C LEU A 162 -12.91 -15.54 0.75
N THR A 163 -13.35 -15.81 1.98
CA THR A 163 -14.74 -15.56 2.38
C THR A 163 -15.09 -14.08 2.23
N PHE A 164 -14.20 -13.20 2.70
CA PHE A 164 -14.36 -11.76 2.54
C PHE A 164 -14.43 -11.34 1.06
N ILE A 165 -13.46 -11.74 0.22
CA ILE A 165 -13.45 -11.37 -1.21
C ILE A 165 -14.69 -11.90 -1.94
N ASN A 166 -15.17 -13.11 -1.62
CA ASN A 166 -16.40 -13.65 -2.20
C ASN A 166 -17.65 -12.87 -1.77
N SER A 167 -17.66 -12.31 -0.56
CA SER A 167 -18.77 -11.46 -0.10
C SER A 167 -18.88 -10.15 -0.89
N LEU A 168 -17.77 -9.65 -1.44
CA LEU A 168 -17.75 -8.45 -2.30
C LEU A 168 -18.30 -8.71 -3.72
N ASN A 169 -18.40 -9.98 -4.13
CA ASN A 169 -18.98 -10.40 -5.41
C ASN A 169 -20.52 -10.58 -5.36
N SER A 170 -21.11 -10.52 -4.16
CA SER A 170 -22.54 -10.78 -3.90
C SER A 170 -23.36 -9.49 -3.96
#